data_AF-A0A925A8A1-F1
#
_entry.id   AF-A0A925A8A1-F1
#
_cell.length_a   1.000
_cell.length_b   1.000
_cell.length_c   1.000
_cell.angle_alpha   90.00
_cell.angle_beta   90.00
_cell.angle_gamma   90.00
#
_symmetry.space_group_name_H-M   'P 1'
#
loop_
_entity.id
_entity.type
_entity.pdbx_description
1 polymer ?
#
loop_
_entity_poly.entity_id
_entity_poly.type
_entity_poly.pdbx_seq_one_letter_code
_entity_poly.pdbx_strand_id
1 'polypeptide(L)'
;MQKVYSIISNINDIIINPIILLLFMVALLYFIYGVFEYMWKSRSDPAKMKEGRLHMGWGLFGMFVMISVFGFFKILINSVPVSERSKTNVNRVMNFDK
;
A
#
# COMPACT_ATOMS: atom_id res chain seq x y z
N MET A 1 7.73 -12.09 -26.95
CA MET A 1 6.64 -11.64 -26.04
C MET A 1 6.59 -12.42 -24.73
N GLN A 2 6.50 -13.76 -24.71
CA GLN A 2 6.42 -14.55 -23.45
C GLN A 2 7.56 -14.26 -22.45
N LYS A 3 8.82 -14.16 -22.91
CA LYS A 3 9.98 -13.88 -22.05
C LYS A 3 9.91 -12.52 -21.34
N VAL A 4 9.29 -11.51 -21.95
CA VAL A 4 9.14 -10.18 -21.34
C VAL A 4 8.11 -10.24 -20.21
N TYR A 5 6.97 -10.91 -20.43
CA TYR A 5 5.96 -11.10 -19.40
C TYR A 5 6.48 -11.87 -18.19
N SER A 6 7.30 -12.91 -18.39
CA SER A 6 7.90 -13.65 -17.27
C SER A 6 8.87 -12.79 -16.46
N ILE A 7 9.65 -11.92 -17.11
CA ILE A 7 10.56 -11.01 -16.39
C ILE A 7 9.77 -10.02 -15.54
N ILE A 8 8.73 -9.39 -16.11
CA ILE A 8 7.91 -8.40 -15.39
C ILE A 8 7.13 -9.07 -14.24
N SER A 9 6.57 -10.26 -14.46
CA SER A 9 5.88 -11.05 -13.42
C SER A 9 6.83 -11.39 -12.28
N ASN A 10 8.03 -11.89 -12.58
CA ASN A 10 9.01 -12.24 -11.55
C ASN A 10 9.45 -11.01 -10.74
N ILE A 11 9.65 -9.86 -11.39
CA ILE A 11 9.96 -8.61 -10.68
C ILE A 11 8.80 -8.21 -9.76
N ASN A 12 7.55 -8.31 -10.23
CA ASN A 12 6.39 -7.99 -9.42
C ASN A 12 6.31 -8.91 -8.19
N ASP A 13 6.40 -10.22 -8.40
CA ASP A 13 6.24 -11.22 -7.33
C ASP A 13 7.40 -11.21 -6.33
N ILE A 14 8.64 -10.98 -6.77
CA ILE A 14 9.83 -11.08 -5.92
C ILE A 14 10.19 -9.74 -5.27
N ILE A 15 9.88 -8.62 -5.93
CA ILE A 15 10.34 -7.30 -5.50
C ILE A 15 9.17 -6.41 -5.10
N ILE A 16 8.22 -6.19 -6.01
CA ILE A 16 7.17 -5.18 -5.79
C ILE A 16 6.20 -5.61 -4.69
N ASN A 17 5.65 -6.82 -4.76
CA ASN A 17 4.70 -7.33 -3.76
C ASN A 17 5.30 -7.39 -2.34
N PRO A 18 6.52 -7.92 -2.13
CA PRO A 18 7.16 -7.89 -0.82
C PRO A 18 7.45 -6.48 -0.30
N ILE A 19 7.86 -5.54 -1.17
CA ILE A 19 8.09 -4.15 -0.76
C ILE A 19 6.78 -3.49 -0.33
N ILE A 20 5.68 -3.69 -1.07
CA ILE A 20 4.38 -3.14 -0.66
C ILE A 20 3.95 -3.69 0.70
N LEU A 21 4.09 -5.00 0.92
CA LEU A 21 3.81 -5.63 2.21
C LEU A 21 4.69 -5.06 3.33
N LEU A 22 5.99 -4.90 3.07
CA LEU A 22 6.94 -4.36 4.03
C LEU A 22 6.61 -2.90 4.38
N LEU A 23 6.30 -2.07 3.39
CA LEU A 23 5.89 -0.69 3.63
C LEU A 23 4.58 -0.63 4.42
N PHE A 24 3.62 -1.51 4.12
CA PHE A 24 2.37 -1.60 4.88
C PHE A 24 2.63 -1.97 6.34
N MET A 25 3.50 -2.96 6.59
CA MET A 25 3.91 -3.32 7.96
C MET A 25 4.57 -2.15 8.68
N VAL A 26 5.47 -1.41 8.03
CA VAL A 26 6.11 -0.23 8.61
C VAL A 26 5.08 0.86 8.94
N ALA A 27 4.15 1.14 8.03
CA ALA A 27 3.08 2.11 8.25
C ALA A 27 2.16 1.69 9.41
N LEU A 28 1.82 0.40 9.49
CA LEU A 28 1.01 -0.15 10.58
C LEU A 28 1.74 -0.07 11.93
N LEU A 29 3.03 -0.41 11.98
CA LEU A 29 3.83 -0.30 13.19
C LEU A 29 3.96 1.15 13.64
N TYR A 30 4.16 2.09 12.71
CA TYR A 30 4.21 3.51 13.00
C TYR A 30 2.87 4.06 13.50
N PHE A 31 1.77 3.59 12.93
CA PHE A 31 0.42 3.89 13.41
C PHE A 31 0.22 3.38 14.85
N ILE A 32 0.55 2.11 15.12
CA ILE A 32 0.45 1.50 16.45
C ILE A 32 1.32 2.25 17.46
N TYR A 33 2.55 2.61 17.08
CA TYR A 33 3.43 3.44 17.91
C TYR A 33 2.77 4.78 18.27
N GLY A 34 2.16 5.46 17.29
CA GLY A 34 1.40 6.69 17.52
C GLY A 34 0.22 6.48 18.48
N VAL A 35 -0.50 5.36 18.37
CA VAL A 35 -1.61 5.00 19.28
C VAL A 35 -1.09 4.83 20.71
N PHE A 36 -0.02 4.05 20.90
CA PHE A 36 0.57 3.84 22.22
C PHE A 36 1.06 5.16 22.83
N GLU A 37 1.74 5.98 22.04
CA GLU A 37 2.22 7.28 22.48
C GLU A 37 1.07 8.22 22.87
N TYR A 38 0.01 8.27 22.06
CA TYR A 38 -1.19 9.03 22.37
C TYR A 38 -1.85 8.55 23.66
N MET A 39 -2.05 7.23 23.81
CA MET A 39 -2.70 6.66 25.00
C MET A 39 -1.89 6.92 26.27
N TRP A 40 -0.59 6.63 26.26
CA TRP A 40 0.26 6.73 27.46
C TRP A 40 0.49 8.17 27.91
N LYS A 41 0.62 9.11 26.94
CA LYS A 41 0.95 10.51 27.24
C LYS A 41 -0.28 11.41 27.32
N SER A 42 -1.48 10.90 27.03
CA SER A 42 -2.75 11.63 27.13
C SER A 42 -3.05 12.20 28.52
N ARG A 43 -2.45 11.66 29.58
CA ARG A 43 -2.70 12.07 30.97
C ARG A 43 -1.72 13.11 31.52
N SER A 44 -0.61 13.38 30.83
CA SER A 44 0.52 14.10 31.42
C SER A 44 0.92 15.39 30.71
N ASP A 45 0.74 15.50 29.39
CA ASP A 45 1.24 16.66 28.61
C ASP A 45 0.46 16.88 27.29
N PRO A 46 -0.25 18.02 27.13
CA PRO A 46 -0.98 18.36 25.91
C PRO A 46 -0.11 18.43 24.65
N ALA A 47 1.18 18.80 24.77
CA ALA A 47 2.08 18.91 23.64
C ALA A 47 2.42 17.53 23.07
N LYS A 48 2.72 16.57 23.94
CA LYS A 48 3.02 15.18 23.53
C LYS A 48 1.79 14.43 23.03
N MET A 49 0.60 14.83 23.49
CA MET A 49 -0.67 14.32 22.95
C MET A 49 -0.89 14.76 21.49
N LYS A 50 -0.42 15.96 21.09
CA LYS A 50 -0.43 16.39 19.68
C LYS A 50 0.53 15.57 18.83
N GLU A 51 1.70 15.24 19.36
CA GLU A 51 2.72 14.45 18.67
C GLU A 51 2.25 13.02 18.37
N GLY A 52 1.66 12.32 19.35
CA GLY A 52 1.08 11.00 19.12
C GLY A 52 -0.03 11.00 18.05
N ARG A 53 -0.85 12.07 17.99
CA ARG A 53 -1.84 12.24 16.90
C ARG A 53 -1.22 12.41 15.54
N LEU A 54 -0.09 13.12 15.44
CA LEU A 54 0.65 13.26 14.18
C LEU A 54 1.20 11.90 13.73
N HIS A 55 1.78 11.12 14.65
CA HIS A 55 2.30 9.78 14.33
C HIS A 55 1.19 8.81 13.85
N MET A 56 0.03 8.81 14.52
CA MET A 56 -1.16 8.08 14.04
C MET A 56 -1.59 8.56 12.65
N GLY A 57 -1.62 9.88 12.43
CA GLY A 57 -2.01 10.48 11.16
C GLY A 57 -1.11 10.06 10.01
N TRP A 58 0.21 10.10 10.19
CA TRP A 58 1.18 9.69 9.17
C TRP A 58 1.09 8.20 8.85
N GLY A 59 0.94 7.33 9.86
CA GLY A 59 0.74 5.90 9.64
C GLY A 59 -0.56 5.61 8.87
N LEU A 60 -1.66 6.27 9.25
CA LEU A 60 -2.94 6.14 8.55
C LEU A 60 -2.89 6.68 7.12
N PHE A 61 -2.24 7.82 6.91
CA PHE A 61 -2.05 8.40 5.57
C PHE A 61 -1.23 7.46 4.67
N GLY A 62 -0.18 6.83 5.21
CA GLY A 62 0.61 5.83 4.48
C GLY A 62 -0.24 4.64 4.02
N MET A 63 -1.04 4.08 4.93
CA MET A 63 -1.97 2.98 4.59
C MET A 63 -3.04 3.42 3.59
N PHE A 64 -3.58 4.64 3.72
CA PHE A 64 -4.57 5.20 2.80
C PHE A 64 -4.03 5.32 1.37
N VAL A 65 -2.79 5.78 1.21
CA VAL A 65 -2.13 5.89 -0.11
C VAL A 65 -2.00 4.50 -0.75
N MET A 66 -1.62 3.48 0.01
CA MET A 66 -1.51 2.11 -0.53
C MET A 66 -2.84 1.62 -1.09
N ILE A 67 -3.92 1.76 -0.32
CA ILE A 67 -5.27 1.36 -0.75
C ILE A 67 -5.69 2.16 -1.98
N SER A 68 -5.42 3.47 -1.98
CA SER A 68 -5.75 4.37 -3.08
C SER A 68 -5.03 4.00 -4.37
N VAL A 69 -3.75 3.62 -4.32
CA VAL A 69 -2.98 3.18 -5.49
C VAL A 69 -3.56 1.90 -6.10
N PHE A 70 -3.88 0.89 -5.28
CA PHE A 70 -4.51 -0.34 -5.77
C PHE A 70 -5.89 -0.09 -6.40
N GLY A 71 -6.72 0.75 -5.76
CA GLY A 71 -8.02 1.14 -6.31
C GLY A 71 -7.89 1.92 -7.62
N PHE A 72 -6.94 2.86 -7.67
CA PHE A 72 -6.65 3.64 -8.86
C PHE A 72 -6.24 2.76 -10.05
N PHE A 73 -5.34 1.80 -9.86
CA PHE A 73 -4.93 0.88 -10.93
C PHE A 73 -6.10 0.03 -11.45
N LYS A 74 -6.98 -0.47 -10.56
CA LYS A 74 -8.17 -1.24 -10.97
C LYS A 74 -9.10 -0.41 -11.86
N ILE A 75 -9.34 0.84 -11.48
CA ILE A 75 -10.17 1.76 -12.28
C ILE A 75 -9.47 2.04 -13.61
N LEU A 76 -8.18 2.40 -13.58
CA LEU A 76 -7.40 2.75 -14.77
C LEU A 76 -7.44 1.63 -15.83
N ILE A 77 -7.23 0.37 -15.44
CA ILE A 77 -7.23 -0.78 -16.38
C ILE A 77 -8.62 -1.01 -16.98
N ASN A 78 -9.68 -0.76 -16.21
CA ASN A 78 -11.06 -0.95 -16.65
C ASN A 78 -11.59 0.23 -17.47
N SER A 79 -11.04 1.45 -17.27
CA SER A 79 -11.47 2.66 -17.97
C SER A 79 -10.79 2.87 -19.32
N VAL A 80 -9.64 2.25 -19.59
CA VAL A 80 -8.93 2.39 -20.87
C VAL A 80 -9.41 1.31 -21.87
N PRO A 81 -9.74 1.67 -23.12
CA PRO A 81 -10.09 0.71 -24.16
C PRO A 81 -8.85 -0.05 -24.65
N VAL A 82 -8.53 -1.16 -23.98
CA VAL A 82 -7.45 -2.09 -24.35
C VAL A 82 -8.01 -3.49 -24.61
N SER A 83 -7.33 -4.27 -25.45
CA SER A 83 -7.76 -5.63 -25.79
C SER A 83 -7.91 -6.52 -24.55
N GLU A 84 -8.86 -7.46 -24.58
CA GLU A 84 -9.08 -8.41 -23.48
C GLU A 84 -7.82 -9.21 -23.15
N ARG A 85 -7.03 -9.58 -24.17
CA ARG A 85 -5.73 -10.23 -24.01
C ARG A 85 -4.76 -9.36 -23.18
N SER A 86 -4.78 -8.04 -23.35
CA SER A 86 -3.98 -7.13 -22.55
C SER A 86 -4.45 -7.08 -21.09
N LYS A 87 -5.76 -7.02 -20.85
CA LYS A 87 -6.32 -7.05 -19.48
C LYS A 87 -5.95 -8.35 -18.77
N THR A 88 -6.07 -9.50 -19.43
CA THR A 88 -5.65 -10.80 -18.87
C THR A 88 -4.16 -10.86 -18.58
N ASN A 89 -3.31 -10.31 -19.46
CA ASN A 89 -1.86 -10.27 -19.25
C ASN A 89 -1.47 -9.36 -18.08
N VAL A 90 -2.16 -8.22 -17.93
CA VAL A 90 -1.96 -7.30 -16.81
C VAL A 90 -2.41 -7.95 -15.49
N ASN A 91 -3.57 -8.61 -15.48
CA ASN A 91 -4.03 -9.36 -14.30
C ASN A 91 -3.04 -10.44 -13.90
N ARG A 92 -2.47 -11.19 -14.86
CA ARG A 92 -1.46 -12.21 -14.57
C ARG A 92 -0.17 -11.64 -13.95
N VAL A 93 0.25 -10.44 -14.37
CA VAL A 93 1.49 -9.81 -13.89
C VAL A 93 1.29 -9.08 -12.57
N MET A 94 0.11 -8.49 -12.34
CA MET A 94 -0.22 -7.74 -11.11
C MET A 94 -1.00 -8.57 -10.09
N ASN A 95 -1.38 -9.81 -10.41
CA ASN A 95 -2.05 -10.76 -9.52
C ASN A 95 -3.36 -10.21 -8.93
N PHE A 96 -4.13 -9.45 -9.71
CA PHE A 96 -5.39 -8.82 -9.25
C PHE A 96 -6.50 -9.81 -8.90
N ASP A 97 -6.32 -11.08 -9.27
CA ASP A 97 -7.23 -12.20 -9.15
C ASP A 97 -7.10 -13.00 -7.84
N LYS A 98 -6.18 -12.60 -6.94
CA LYS A 98 -6.13 -13.09 -5.55
C LYS A 98 -7.05 -12.30 -4.62
#